data_AF-A0A962JHM6-F1
#
_entry.id   AF-A0A962JHM6-F1
#
_cell.length_a   1.000
_cell.length_b   1.000
_cell.length_c   1.000
_cell.angle_alpha   90.00
_cell.angle_beta   90.00
_cell.angle_gamma   90.00
#
_symmetry.space_group_name_H-M   'P 1'
#
loop_
_entity.id
_entity.type
_entity.pdbx_description
1 polymer ?
#
loop_
_entity_poly.entity_id
_entity_poly.type
_entity_poly.pdbx_seq_one_letter_code
_entity_poly.pdbx_strand_id
1 'polypeptide(L)' 'MSNIPATQTEKNLEGAFAGESMAFMKYSYFAKLARAMGDEDTAAAFEETAKQEI' A
#
# COMPACT_ATOMS: atom_id res chain seq x y z
N MET A 1 -5.57 -9.05 25.31
CA MET A 1 -6.17 -8.27 24.21
C MET A 1 -7.64 -8.16 24.49
N SER A 2 -8.12 -6.96 24.80
CA SER A 2 -9.52 -6.72 25.14
C SER A 2 -10.41 -7.12 23.98
N ASN A 3 -11.45 -7.88 24.26
CA ASN A 3 -12.43 -8.39 23.30
C ASN A 3 -13.22 -7.19 22.74
N ILE A 4 -12.74 -6.62 21.64
CA ILE A 4 -13.49 -5.62 20.87
C ILE A 4 -14.63 -6.42 20.22
N PRO A 5 -15.91 -6.08 20.47
CA PRO A 5 -17.00 -6.75 19.77
C PRO A 5 -16.78 -6.55 18.26
N ALA A 6 -16.99 -7.59 17.45
CA ALA A 6 -16.84 -7.58 15.99
C ALA A 6 -17.71 -6.48 15.33
N THR A 7 -17.28 -5.24 15.46
CA THR A 7 -18.01 -4.06 15.04
C THR A 7 -17.82 -3.89 13.54
N GLN A 8 -18.76 -3.20 12.90
CA GLN A 8 -18.56 -2.81 11.51
C GLN A 8 -17.28 -1.98 11.35
N THR A 9 -16.94 -1.16 12.34
CA THR A 9 -15.69 -0.38 12.35
C THR A 9 -14.45 -1.28 12.37
N GLU A 10 -14.41 -2.32 13.19
CA GLU A 10 -13.29 -3.26 13.22
C GLU A 10 -13.08 -3.95 11.87
N LYS A 11 -14.16 -4.46 11.26
CA LYS A 11 -14.10 -5.05 9.90
C LYS A 11 -13.66 -4.05 8.84
N ASN A 12 -14.09 -2.80 8.96
CA ASN A 12 -13.67 -1.75 8.04
C ASN A 12 -12.18 -1.43 8.20
N LEU A 13 -11.66 -1.40 9.44
CA LEU A 13 -10.25 -1.17 9.71
C LEU A 13 -9.38 -2.33 9.21
N GLU A 14 -9.80 -3.58 9.40
CA GLU A 14 -9.12 -4.75 8.82
C GLU A 14 -9.11 -4.70 7.29
N GLY A 15 -10.24 -4.34 6.68
CA GLY A 15 -10.36 -4.18 5.23
C GLY A 15 -9.48 -3.05 4.68
N ALA A 16 -9.43 -1.91 5.38
CA ALA A 16 -8.56 -0.79 5.04
C ALA A 16 -7.08 -1.18 5.13
N PHE A 17 -6.66 -1.80 6.23
CA PHE A 17 -5.29 -2.28 6.42
C PHE A 17 -4.85 -3.27 5.33
N ALA A 18 -5.73 -4.21 4.96
CA ALA A 18 -5.47 -5.12 3.85
C ALA A 18 -5.37 -4.36 2.51
N GLY A 19 -6.22 -3.35 2.31
CA GLY A 19 -6.20 -2.47 1.13
C GLY A 19 -4.89 -1.69 0.98
N GLU A 20 -4.47 -0.98 2.02
CA GLU A 20 -3.23 -0.19 2.07
C GLU A 20 -2.00 -1.10 1.91
N SER A 21 -1.98 -2.26 2.56
CA SER A 21 -0.91 -3.27 2.37
C SER A 21 -0.79 -3.74 0.92
N MET A 22 -1.92 -3.96 0.24
CA MET A 22 -1.93 -4.31 -1.19
C MET A 22 -1.51 -3.12 -2.07
N ALA A 23 -1.88 -1.89 -1.72
CA ALA A 23 -1.49 -0.68 -2.45
C ALA A 23 0.03 -0.48 -2.39
N PHE A 24 0.63 -0.56 -1.20
CA PHE A 24 2.09 -0.54 -1.01
C PHE A 24 2.80 -1.53 -1.93
N MET A 25 2.33 -2.78 -1.94
CA MET A 25 2.92 -3.83 -2.79
C MET A 25 2.83 -3.52 -4.28
N LYS A 26 1.68 -3.01 -4.74
CA LYS A 26 1.48 -2.64 -6.16
C LYS A 26 2.38 -1.49 -6.57
N TYR A 27 2.41 -0.41 -5.80
CA TYR A 27 3.25 0.75 -6.12
C TYR A 27 4.74 0.38 -6.10
N SER A 28 5.18 -0.41 -5.11
CA SER A 28 6.55 -0.95 -5.08
C SER A 28 6.88 -1.81 -6.31
N TYR A 29 5.93 -2.59 -6.81
CA TYR A 29 6.12 -3.38 -8.03
C TYR A 29 6.19 -2.51 -9.28
N PHE A 30 5.32 -1.50 -9.41
CA PHE A 30 5.32 -0.58 -10.54
C PHE A 30 6.58 0.28 -10.58
N ALA A 31 7.09 0.71 -9.43
CA ALA A 31 8.39 1.37 -9.34
C ALA A 31 9.53 0.52 -9.93
N LYS A 32 9.56 -0.78 -9.58
CA LYS A 32 10.56 -1.71 -10.13
C LYS A 32 10.44 -1.86 -11.65
N LEU A 33 9.22 -1.91 -12.18
CA LEU A 33 9.00 -1.98 -13.63
C LEU A 33 9.44 -0.68 -14.33
N ALA A 34 9.08 0.49 -13.78
CA ALA A 34 9.48 1.78 -14.32
C ALA A 34 11.01 1.92 -14.38
N ARG A 35 11.70 1.54 -13.29
CA ARG A 35 13.16 1.52 -13.24
C ARG A 35 13.77 0.56 -14.26
N ALA A 36 13.18 -0.63 -14.45
CA ALA A 36 13.63 -1.58 -15.46
C ALA A 36 13.47 -1.06 -16.91
N MET A 37 12.53 -0.14 -17.15
CA MET A 37 12.34 0.54 -18.43
C MET A 37 13.21 1.80 -18.58
N GLY A 38 14.01 2.15 -17.56
CA GLY A 38 14.85 3.36 -17.54
C GLY A 38 14.12 4.64 -17.19
N ASP A 39 12.86 4.55 -16.73
CA ASP A 39 12.06 5.70 -16.29
C ASP A 39 12.18 5.90 -14.77
N GLU A 40 13.26 6.56 -14.36
CA GLU A 40 13.57 6.80 -12.94
C GLU A 40 12.61 7.81 -12.28
N ASP A 41 12.08 8.77 -13.03
CA ASP A 41 11.15 9.77 -12.49
C ASP A 41 9.82 9.11 -12.10
N THR A 42 9.27 8.26 -12.99
CA THR A 42 8.08 7.48 -12.69
C THR A 42 8.34 6.46 -11.57
N ALA A 43 9.52 5.84 -11.54
CA ALA A 43 9.90 4.94 -10.46
C ALA A 43 9.89 5.65 -9.10
N ALA A 44 10.49 6.84 -9.01
CA ALA A 44 10.52 7.66 -7.80
C ALA A 44 9.11 8.08 -7.35
N ALA A 45 8.24 8.46 -8.29
CA ALA A 45 6.85 8.81 -7.98
C ALA A 45 6.08 7.62 -7.36
N PHE A 46 6.25 6.41 -7.91
CA PHE A 46 5.65 5.20 -7.34
C PHE A 46 6.24 4.81 -5.98
N GLU A 47 7.56 4.93 -5.80
CA GLU A 47 8.21 4.68 -4.49
C GLU A 47 7.72 5.67 -3.43
N GLU A 48 7.57 6.94 -3.78
CA GLU A 48 7.05 7.95 -2.85
C GLU A 48 5.59 7.68 -2.48
N THR A 49 4.77 7.29 -3.45
CA THR A 49 3.38 6.89 -3.19
C THR A 49 3.32 5.66 -2.28
N ALA A 50 4.16 4.65 -2.53
CA ALA A 50 4.23 3.45 -1.70
C ALA A 50 4.55 3.81 -0.23
N LYS A 51 5.48 4.75 0.02
CA LYS A 51 5.83 5.17 1.39
C LYS A 51 4.69 5.85 2.15
N GLN A 52 3.68 6.39 1.47
CA GLN A 52 2.50 7.00 2.13
C GLN A 52 1.49 5.96 2.61
N GLU A 53 1.61 4.70 2.17
CA GLU A 53 0.69 3.60 2.50
C GLU A 53 1.13 2.81 3.76
N ILE A 54 2.18 3.25 4.47
CA ILE A 54 2.77 2.59 5.66
C ILE A 54 2.88 3.60 6.81
#